data_AF-A0A3N5GF84-F1
#
_entry.id   AF-A0A3N5GF84-F1
#
_cell.length_a   1.000
_cell.length_b   1.000
_cell.length_c   1.000
_cell.angle_alpha   90.00
_cell.angle_beta   90.00
_cell.angle_gamma   90.00
#
_symmetry.space_group_name_H-M   'P 1'
#
loop_
_entity.id
_entity.type
_entity.pdbx_description
1 polymer ?
#
loop_
_entity_poly.entity_id
_entity_poly.type
_entity_poly.pdbx_seq_one_letter_code
_entity_poly.pdbx_strand_id
1 'polypeptide(L)'
;QSNWPVMRDLLGTPGLAPSPEDIEAAYAHFREVLAIRKSTPLFRLPTGEEIKDRLRFYNTGPGQIPGLIVLSVEDADGGIDRAHKLLVVALNASDETAGFTVAELGGRNLVLHPRQIASSDPVVRTASVSPSGAFSIPARTAAVFWAFRPAMEQIWLLIQDVDALEAAGVVNGGQANALRAKLQAALQQAERGNDHAAANQLGAFLHQVRALLTEGEAEALIANAGLAIEELER
;
A
#
# COMPACT_ATOMS: atom_id res chain seq x y z
N GLN A 1 -23.63 26.58 -31.76
CA GLN A 1 -24.37 27.70 -31.13
C GLN A 1 -25.52 27.23 -30.23
N SER A 2 -26.04 26.00 -30.37
CA SER A 2 -27.16 25.45 -29.58
C SER A 2 -26.94 25.37 -28.05
N ASN A 3 -25.69 25.35 -27.57
CA ASN A 3 -25.40 25.26 -26.14
C ASN A 3 -25.36 26.63 -25.43
N TRP A 4 -25.43 27.74 -26.18
CA TRP A 4 -25.35 29.09 -25.61
C TRP A 4 -26.41 29.39 -24.53
N PRO A 5 -27.68 28.96 -24.68
CA PRO A 5 -28.68 29.15 -23.63
C PRO A 5 -28.28 28.49 -22.31
N VAL A 6 -27.79 27.24 -22.34
CA VAL A 6 -27.35 26.51 -21.13
C VAL A 6 -26.11 27.15 -20.51
N MET A 7 -25.13 27.54 -21.33
CA MET A 7 -23.88 28.16 -20.86
C MET A 7 -24.13 29.51 -20.19
N ARG A 8 -25.06 30.32 -20.73
CA ARG A 8 -25.38 31.65 -20.18
C ARG A 8 -25.81 31.55 -18.71
N ASP A 9 -26.68 30.61 -18.40
CA ASP A 9 -27.22 30.46 -17.05
C ASP A 9 -26.14 29.94 -16.07
N LEU A 10 -25.31 28.99 -16.51
CA LEU A 10 -24.20 28.48 -15.70
C LEU A 10 -23.13 29.54 -15.46
N LEU A 11 -22.70 30.27 -16.49
CA LEU A 11 -21.67 31.31 -16.37
C LEU A 11 -22.14 32.51 -15.54
N GLY A 12 -23.45 32.79 -15.53
CA GLY A 12 -24.05 33.86 -14.75
C GLY A 12 -24.26 33.52 -13.26
N THR A 13 -24.11 32.26 -12.86
CA THR A 13 -24.35 31.81 -11.47
C THR A 13 -23.10 32.03 -10.61
N PRO A 14 -23.09 33.01 -9.68
CA PRO A 14 -21.86 33.37 -8.96
C PRO A 14 -21.27 32.24 -8.11
N GLY A 15 -22.13 31.35 -7.59
CA GLY A 15 -21.70 30.19 -6.78
C GLY A 15 -21.02 29.06 -7.56
N LEU A 16 -20.90 29.16 -8.88
CA LEU A 16 -20.16 28.19 -9.70
C LEU A 16 -18.72 28.60 -9.98
N ALA A 17 -18.35 29.85 -9.72
CA ALA A 17 -16.97 30.31 -9.87
C ALA A 17 -16.15 29.89 -8.64
N PRO A 18 -15.06 29.13 -8.80
CA PRO A 18 -14.22 28.71 -7.68
C PRO A 18 -13.48 29.91 -7.06
N SER A 19 -13.38 29.91 -5.75
CA SER A 19 -12.54 30.84 -5.00
C SER A 19 -11.05 30.44 -5.09
N PRO A 20 -10.11 31.35 -4.74
CA PRO A 20 -8.70 30.98 -4.57
C PRO A 20 -8.49 29.80 -3.60
N GLU A 21 -9.28 29.74 -2.53
CA GLU A 21 -9.24 28.66 -1.53
C GLU A 21 -9.66 27.31 -2.14
N ASP A 22 -10.69 27.29 -3.00
CA ASP A 22 -11.12 26.08 -3.71
C ASP A 22 -10.01 25.56 -4.64
N ILE A 23 -9.31 26.48 -5.33
CA ILE A 23 -8.21 26.15 -6.25
C ILE A 23 -7.03 25.54 -5.47
N GLU A 24 -6.65 26.14 -4.35
CA GLU A 24 -5.56 25.61 -3.51
C GLU A 24 -5.93 24.25 -2.91
N ALA A 25 -7.17 24.08 -2.44
CA ALA A 25 -7.67 22.79 -1.95
C ALA A 25 -7.61 21.71 -3.04
N ALA A 26 -8.04 22.03 -4.27
CA ALA A 26 -7.95 21.13 -5.41
C ALA A 26 -6.50 20.77 -5.76
N TYR A 27 -5.58 21.74 -5.70
CA TYR A 27 -4.15 21.51 -5.92
C TYR A 27 -3.54 20.60 -4.86
N ALA A 28 -3.83 20.84 -3.58
CA ALA A 28 -3.37 19.99 -2.48
C ALA A 28 -3.90 18.56 -2.62
N HIS A 29 -5.19 18.40 -2.92
CA HIS A 29 -5.81 17.10 -3.17
C HIS A 29 -5.18 16.36 -4.35
N PHE A 30 -4.92 17.05 -5.47
CA PHE A 30 -4.27 16.44 -6.62
C PHE A 30 -2.86 15.92 -6.30
N ARG A 31 -2.07 16.70 -5.54
CA ARG A 31 -0.74 16.27 -5.08
C ARG A 31 -0.81 15.08 -4.14
N GLU A 32 -1.80 15.04 -3.25
CA GLU A 32 -2.04 13.91 -2.36
C GLU A 32 -2.30 12.63 -3.17
N VAL A 33 -3.21 12.66 -4.14
CA VAL A 33 -3.53 11.50 -4.99
C VAL A 33 -2.29 11.01 -5.75
N LEU A 34 -1.47 11.92 -6.30
CA LEU A 34 -0.22 11.55 -6.96
C LEU A 34 0.80 10.94 -5.99
N ALA A 35 0.88 11.44 -4.76
CA ALA A 35 1.75 10.88 -3.73
C ALA A 35 1.30 9.47 -3.31
N ILE A 36 -0.02 9.24 -3.17
CA ILE A 36 -0.61 7.93 -2.91
C ILE A 36 -0.32 6.96 -4.07
N ARG A 37 -0.50 7.38 -5.32
CA ARG A 37 -0.18 6.54 -6.49
C ARG A 37 1.30 6.11 -6.53
N LYS A 38 2.20 6.92 -5.99
CA LYS A 38 3.64 6.64 -5.94
C LYS A 38 4.08 5.89 -4.69
N SER A 39 3.27 5.82 -3.64
CA SER A 39 3.67 5.24 -2.35
C SER A 39 3.86 3.73 -2.40
N THR A 40 3.20 3.04 -3.32
CA THR A 40 3.31 1.59 -3.51
C THR A 40 3.32 1.23 -5.00
N PRO A 41 4.09 0.22 -5.44
CA PRO A 41 4.01 -0.35 -6.78
C PRO A 41 2.65 -1.01 -7.09
N LEU A 42 1.82 -1.33 -6.10
CA LEU A 42 0.50 -1.97 -6.32
C LEU A 42 -0.46 -1.12 -7.16
N PHE A 43 -0.27 0.21 -7.21
CA PHE A 43 -1.00 1.10 -8.12
C PHE A 43 -0.52 1.07 -9.58
N ARG A 44 0.59 0.36 -9.85
CA ARG A 44 1.36 0.40 -11.09
C ARG A 44 1.85 -1.00 -11.48
N LEU A 45 0.97 -2.00 -11.36
CA LEU A 45 1.27 -3.37 -11.76
C LEU A 45 1.84 -3.41 -13.19
N PRO A 46 2.95 -4.14 -13.43
CA PRO A 46 3.75 -3.98 -14.65
C PRO A 46 3.14 -4.65 -15.88
N THR A 47 2.30 -5.67 -15.70
CA THR A 47 1.74 -6.47 -16.81
C THR A 47 0.23 -6.71 -16.64
N GLY A 48 -0.43 -7.06 -17.75
CA GLY A 48 -1.84 -7.42 -17.73
C GLY A 48 -2.14 -8.74 -17.01
N GLU A 49 -1.15 -9.64 -16.88
CA GLU A 49 -1.28 -10.88 -16.12
C GLU A 49 -1.32 -10.59 -14.62
N GLU A 50 -0.38 -9.78 -14.14
CA GLU A 50 -0.37 -9.31 -12.75
C GLU A 50 -1.68 -8.59 -12.38
N ILE A 51 -2.24 -7.79 -13.31
CA ILE A 51 -3.55 -7.16 -13.11
C ILE A 51 -4.65 -8.20 -12.94
N LYS A 52 -4.72 -9.22 -13.81
CA LYS A 52 -5.75 -10.27 -13.74
C LYS A 52 -5.63 -11.07 -12.45
N ASP A 53 -4.41 -11.34 -12.00
CA ASP A 53 -4.18 -12.19 -10.85
C ASP A 53 -4.45 -11.45 -9.53
N ARG A 54 -4.11 -10.16 -9.45
CA ARG A 54 -4.09 -9.40 -8.20
C ARG A 54 -5.25 -8.42 -8.00
N LEU A 55 -5.88 -7.91 -9.07
CA LEU A 55 -6.96 -6.93 -8.98
C LEU A 55 -8.33 -7.61 -8.82
N ARG A 56 -9.12 -7.17 -7.85
CA ARG A 56 -10.52 -7.61 -7.66
C ARG A 56 -11.45 -6.41 -7.47
N PHE A 57 -12.68 -6.52 -7.96
CA PHE A 57 -13.77 -5.56 -7.73
C PHE A 57 -14.89 -6.23 -6.94
N TYR A 58 -15.47 -5.53 -5.98
CA TYR A 58 -16.44 -6.12 -5.03
C TYR A 58 -17.88 -5.62 -5.22
N ASN A 59 -18.09 -4.29 -5.34
CA ASN A 59 -19.42 -3.72 -5.55
C ASN A 59 -19.84 -3.88 -7.02
N THR A 60 -20.32 -5.07 -7.39
CA THR A 60 -20.62 -5.43 -8.79
C THR A 60 -21.98 -6.12 -8.92
N GLY A 61 -22.45 -6.27 -10.17
CA GLY A 61 -23.71 -6.94 -10.49
C GLY A 61 -24.96 -6.08 -10.27
N PRO A 62 -26.15 -6.65 -10.45
CA PRO A 62 -27.41 -5.90 -10.40
C PRO A 62 -27.74 -5.27 -9.03
N GLY A 63 -27.19 -5.83 -7.95
CA GLY A 63 -27.39 -5.35 -6.57
C GLY A 63 -26.32 -4.36 -6.10
N GLN A 64 -25.46 -3.85 -6.98
CA GLN A 64 -24.43 -2.89 -6.61
C GLN A 64 -25.03 -1.61 -6.04
N ILE A 65 -24.32 -0.98 -5.10
CA ILE A 65 -24.61 0.38 -4.65
C ILE A 65 -24.22 1.36 -5.77
N PRO A 66 -25.16 2.11 -6.36
CA PRO A 66 -24.83 3.04 -7.44
C PRO A 66 -23.83 4.12 -6.99
N GLY A 67 -22.85 4.43 -7.82
CA GLY A 67 -21.85 5.46 -7.53
C GLY A 67 -20.72 5.03 -6.58
N LEU A 68 -20.74 3.78 -6.07
CA LEU A 68 -19.66 3.22 -5.28
C LEU A 68 -18.81 2.26 -6.13
N ILE A 69 -17.49 2.40 -6.09
CA ILE A 69 -16.54 1.41 -6.61
C ILE A 69 -15.67 0.96 -5.46
N VAL A 70 -15.53 -0.35 -5.25
CA VAL A 70 -14.59 -0.92 -4.28
C VAL A 70 -13.73 -1.95 -4.99
N LEU A 71 -12.42 -1.74 -4.96
CA LEU A 71 -11.43 -2.65 -5.53
C LEU A 71 -10.32 -2.96 -4.54
N SER A 72 -9.67 -4.10 -4.70
CA SER A 72 -8.43 -4.45 -4.00
C SER A 72 -7.35 -4.87 -4.97
N VAL A 73 -6.10 -4.68 -4.56
CA VAL A 73 -4.91 -5.24 -5.20
C VAL A 73 -4.14 -6.00 -4.13
N GLU A 74 -4.04 -7.31 -4.29
CA GLU A 74 -3.37 -8.19 -3.32
C GLU A 74 -2.00 -8.64 -3.83
N ASP A 75 -0.99 -8.55 -2.95
CA ASP A 75 0.36 -9.03 -3.17
C ASP A 75 0.74 -10.06 -2.12
N ALA A 76 0.04 -11.21 -2.16
CA ALA A 76 0.20 -12.25 -1.16
C ALA A 76 1.63 -12.83 -1.13
N ASP A 77 2.25 -12.99 -2.29
CA ASP A 77 3.61 -13.54 -2.47
C ASP A 77 4.72 -12.53 -2.19
N GLY A 78 4.44 -11.22 -2.19
CA GLY A 78 5.47 -10.20 -2.00
C GLY A 78 6.41 -10.05 -3.18
N GLY A 79 5.94 -10.41 -4.38
CA GLY A 79 6.69 -10.25 -5.61
C GLY A 79 6.70 -8.81 -6.14
N ILE A 80 5.78 -7.95 -5.66
CA ILE A 80 5.58 -6.60 -6.20
C ILE A 80 5.96 -5.51 -5.17
N ASP A 81 5.46 -5.62 -3.94
CA ASP A 81 5.67 -4.69 -2.83
C ASP A 81 6.06 -5.46 -1.55
N ARG A 82 7.29 -5.19 -1.10
CA ARG A 82 7.85 -5.83 0.10
C ARG A 82 7.26 -5.27 1.39
N ALA A 83 6.78 -4.04 1.38
CA ALA A 83 6.21 -3.36 2.55
C ALA A 83 4.70 -3.55 2.69
N HIS A 84 3.96 -3.70 1.59
CA HIS A 84 2.50 -3.77 1.61
C HIS A 84 2.00 -5.07 0.97
N LYS A 85 1.07 -5.74 1.66
CA LYS A 85 0.49 -7.01 1.19
C LYS A 85 -0.85 -6.82 0.47
N LEU A 86 -1.54 -5.72 0.76
CA LEU A 86 -2.88 -5.48 0.26
C LEU A 86 -3.14 -3.97 0.18
N LEU A 87 -3.78 -3.57 -0.91
CA LEU A 87 -4.31 -2.24 -1.14
C LEU A 87 -5.81 -2.36 -1.41
N VAL A 88 -6.62 -1.43 -0.89
CA VAL A 88 -8.04 -1.30 -1.18
C VAL A 88 -8.34 0.14 -1.53
N VAL A 89 -9.07 0.36 -2.61
CA VAL A 89 -9.55 1.69 -3.03
C VAL A 89 -11.05 1.67 -3.06
N ALA A 90 -11.67 2.62 -2.38
CA ALA A 90 -13.10 2.84 -2.39
C ALA A 90 -13.41 4.25 -2.91
N LEU A 91 -14.16 4.34 -4.00
CA LEU A 91 -14.57 5.58 -4.63
C LEU A 91 -16.08 5.75 -4.43
N ASN A 92 -16.47 6.73 -3.62
CA ASN A 92 -17.87 7.08 -3.44
C ASN A 92 -18.18 8.38 -4.16
N ALA A 93 -18.93 8.29 -5.27
CA ALA A 93 -19.35 9.44 -6.06
C ALA A 93 -20.71 10.03 -5.62
N SER A 94 -21.41 9.39 -4.69
CA SER A 94 -22.69 9.90 -4.16
C SER A 94 -22.48 11.07 -3.19
N ASP A 95 -23.57 11.77 -2.88
CA ASP A 95 -23.65 12.81 -1.86
C ASP A 95 -23.98 12.28 -0.45
N GLU A 96 -24.02 10.97 -0.27
CA GLU A 96 -24.25 10.30 1.01
C GLU A 96 -23.07 9.40 1.39
N THR A 97 -22.91 9.12 2.68
CA THR A 97 -21.92 8.13 3.13
C THR A 97 -22.33 6.73 2.66
N ALA A 98 -21.41 6.03 2.01
CA ALA A 98 -21.62 4.66 1.56
C ALA A 98 -21.04 3.66 2.57
N GLY A 99 -21.89 2.77 3.08
CA GLY A 99 -21.49 1.59 3.84
C GLY A 99 -21.41 0.36 2.93
N PHE A 100 -20.30 -0.39 2.98
CA PHE A 100 -20.14 -1.59 2.17
C PHE A 100 -19.25 -2.62 2.87
N THR A 101 -19.71 -3.87 2.97
CA THR A 101 -18.96 -4.92 3.66
C THR A 101 -18.37 -5.91 2.68
N VAL A 102 -17.06 -6.14 2.80
CA VAL A 102 -16.34 -7.20 2.12
C VAL A 102 -15.77 -8.15 3.18
N ALA A 103 -16.51 -9.20 3.50
CA ALA A 103 -16.15 -10.12 4.58
C ALA A 103 -14.78 -10.78 4.38
N GLU A 104 -14.39 -11.04 3.12
CA GLU A 104 -13.07 -11.58 2.73
C GLU A 104 -11.89 -10.64 3.07
N LEU A 105 -12.17 -9.35 3.24
CA LEU A 105 -11.19 -8.35 3.68
C LEU A 105 -11.20 -8.13 5.20
N GLY A 106 -12.06 -8.85 5.94
CA GLY A 106 -12.04 -8.87 7.40
C GLY A 106 -10.74 -9.48 7.95
N GLY A 107 -10.28 -8.97 9.09
CA GLY A 107 -9.05 -9.43 9.76
C GLY A 107 -7.76 -9.12 9.01
N ARG A 108 -7.81 -8.39 7.89
CA ARG A 108 -6.65 -8.06 7.06
C ARG A 108 -5.82 -6.89 7.58
N ASN A 109 -6.13 -6.35 8.76
CA ASN A 109 -5.47 -5.20 9.39
C ASN A 109 -5.33 -3.99 8.45
N LEU A 110 -6.39 -3.72 7.68
CA LEU A 110 -6.45 -2.57 6.80
C LEU A 110 -6.50 -1.28 7.61
N VAL A 111 -5.67 -0.31 7.23
CA VAL A 111 -5.66 1.04 7.80
C VAL A 111 -5.80 2.08 6.69
N LEU A 112 -6.39 3.23 7.00
CA LEU A 112 -6.45 4.35 6.07
C LEU A 112 -5.03 4.78 5.70
N HIS A 113 -4.82 5.12 4.42
CA HIS A 113 -3.50 5.51 3.93
C HIS A 113 -2.97 6.73 4.73
N PRO A 114 -1.70 6.75 5.18
CA PRO A 114 -1.18 7.82 6.05
C PRO A 114 -1.29 9.22 5.48
N ARG A 115 -1.17 9.35 4.15
CA ARG A 115 -1.43 10.64 3.46
C ARG A 115 -2.86 11.14 3.68
N GLN A 116 -3.83 10.25 3.70
CA GLN A 116 -5.23 10.60 3.92
C GLN A 116 -5.55 10.84 5.39
N ILE A 117 -4.91 10.13 6.31
CA ILE A 117 -4.94 10.45 7.76
C ILE A 117 -4.45 11.89 8.00
N ALA A 118 -3.38 12.29 7.31
CA ALA A 118 -2.79 13.63 7.38
C ALA A 118 -3.38 14.62 6.35
N SER A 119 -4.44 14.26 5.62
CA SER A 119 -4.96 15.06 4.49
C SER A 119 -5.42 16.43 4.92
N SER A 120 -5.26 17.49 4.12
CA SER A 120 -5.91 18.77 4.43
C SER A 120 -7.44 18.71 4.38
N ASP A 121 -8.01 17.74 3.66
CA ASP A 121 -9.45 17.48 3.64
C ASP A 121 -9.87 16.70 4.90
N PRO A 122 -10.67 17.27 5.81
CA PRO A 122 -11.11 16.57 7.01
C PRO A 122 -12.12 15.45 6.71
N VAL A 123 -12.80 15.48 5.54
CA VAL A 123 -13.83 14.49 5.20
C VAL A 123 -13.21 13.12 4.99
N VAL A 124 -12.17 13.02 4.15
CA VAL A 124 -11.50 11.72 3.88
C VAL A 124 -10.90 11.08 5.14
N ARG A 125 -10.49 11.89 6.14
CA ARG A 125 -9.98 11.38 7.43
C ARG A 125 -11.00 10.55 8.21
N THR A 126 -12.29 10.70 7.91
CA THR A 126 -13.38 9.94 8.54
C THR A 126 -13.67 8.61 7.86
N ALA A 127 -13.05 8.34 6.70
CA ALA A 127 -13.16 7.06 6.04
C ALA A 127 -12.54 5.96 6.91
N SER A 128 -13.25 4.83 7.03
CA SER A 128 -12.87 3.77 7.96
C SER A 128 -13.22 2.38 7.44
N VAL A 129 -12.57 1.38 8.01
CA VAL A 129 -12.85 -0.04 7.81
C VAL A 129 -12.82 -0.74 9.16
N SER A 130 -13.82 -1.57 9.44
CA SER A 130 -13.87 -2.37 10.67
C SER A 130 -13.06 -3.67 10.51
N PRO A 131 -12.73 -4.37 11.62
CA PRO A 131 -12.14 -5.71 11.55
C PRO A 131 -12.99 -6.75 10.81
N SER A 132 -14.30 -6.52 10.64
CA SER A 132 -15.16 -7.41 9.85
C SER A 132 -15.14 -7.10 8.35
N GLY A 133 -14.31 -6.15 7.90
CA GLY A 133 -14.26 -5.69 6.50
C GLY A 133 -15.42 -4.78 6.11
N ALA A 134 -16.08 -4.13 7.08
CA ALA A 134 -17.13 -3.15 6.81
C ALA A 134 -16.51 -1.76 6.59
N PHE A 135 -16.61 -1.24 5.37
CA PHE A 135 -16.13 0.08 4.97
C PHE A 135 -17.22 1.13 5.17
N SER A 136 -16.82 2.31 5.64
CA SER A 136 -17.64 3.52 5.69
C SER A 136 -16.91 4.63 4.92
N ILE A 137 -17.42 4.99 3.75
CA ILE A 137 -16.80 5.93 2.83
C ILE A 137 -17.66 7.19 2.73
N PRO A 138 -17.15 8.35 3.18
CA PRO A 138 -17.94 9.60 3.14
C PRO A 138 -18.38 9.97 1.74
N ALA A 139 -19.36 10.88 1.66
CA ALA A 139 -19.83 11.45 0.40
C ALA A 139 -18.65 12.00 -0.43
N ARG A 140 -18.72 11.84 -1.76
CA ARG A 140 -17.77 12.40 -2.74
C ARG A 140 -16.29 12.16 -2.41
N THR A 141 -15.97 11.00 -1.87
CA THR A 141 -14.64 10.67 -1.33
C THR A 141 -13.99 9.50 -2.06
N ALA A 142 -12.71 9.63 -2.37
CA ALA A 142 -11.84 8.52 -2.75
C ALA A 142 -10.97 8.13 -1.56
N ALA A 143 -11.28 7.01 -0.91
CA ALA A 143 -10.52 6.50 0.24
C ALA A 143 -9.62 5.32 -0.18
N VAL A 144 -8.41 5.31 0.36
CA VAL A 144 -7.40 4.29 0.12
C VAL A 144 -7.01 3.68 1.44
N PHE A 145 -7.11 2.37 1.54
CA PHE A 145 -6.68 1.57 2.68
C PHE A 145 -5.58 0.62 2.24
N TRP A 146 -4.68 0.27 3.14
CA TRP A 146 -3.66 -0.72 2.87
C TRP A 146 -3.37 -1.56 4.10
N ALA A 147 -2.73 -2.71 3.91
CA ALA A 147 -2.20 -3.53 4.97
C ALA A 147 -0.70 -3.70 4.77
N PHE A 148 0.06 -3.43 5.84
CA PHE A 148 1.48 -3.68 5.87
C PHE A 148 1.76 -5.18 5.84
N ARG A 149 2.88 -5.55 5.24
CA ARG A 149 3.41 -6.91 5.32
C ARG A 149 4.08 -7.07 6.68
N PRO A 150 3.67 -8.04 7.52
CA PRO A 150 4.30 -8.26 8.81
C PRO A 150 5.81 -8.49 8.68
N ALA A 151 6.60 -7.99 9.63
CA ALA A 151 8.06 -8.11 9.60
C ALA A 151 8.51 -9.57 9.41
N MET A 152 7.82 -10.51 10.04
CA MET A 152 8.08 -11.94 9.92
C MET A 152 8.00 -12.45 8.46
N GLU A 153 6.99 -11.99 7.70
CA GLU A 153 6.87 -12.31 6.27
C GLU A 153 7.97 -11.61 5.45
N GLN A 154 8.32 -10.37 5.79
CA GLN A 154 9.42 -9.64 5.12
C GLN A 154 10.77 -10.35 5.33
N ILE A 155 11.06 -10.83 6.54
CA ILE A 155 12.27 -11.60 6.85
C ILE A 155 12.29 -12.91 6.08
N TRP A 156 11.15 -13.58 5.94
CA TRP A 156 11.07 -14.81 5.17
C TRP A 156 11.35 -14.57 3.67
N LEU A 157 10.82 -13.48 3.10
CA LEU A 157 11.13 -13.07 1.72
C LEU A 157 12.63 -12.77 1.51
N LEU A 158 13.29 -12.17 2.50
CA LEU A 158 14.75 -11.96 2.45
C LEU A 158 15.53 -13.29 2.41
N ILE A 159 15.05 -14.33 3.09
CA ILE A 159 15.67 -15.66 3.02
C ILE A 159 15.57 -16.20 1.58
N GLN A 160 14.40 -16.06 0.95
CA GLN A 160 14.22 -16.45 -0.45
C GLN A 160 15.11 -15.65 -1.39
N ASP A 161 15.30 -14.35 -1.14
CA ASP A 161 16.20 -13.52 -1.92
C ASP A 161 17.65 -14.01 -1.81
N VAL A 162 18.11 -14.39 -0.61
CA VAL A 162 19.44 -15.00 -0.40
C VAL A 162 19.57 -16.34 -1.13
N ASP A 163 18.53 -17.18 -1.10
CA ASP A 163 18.50 -18.46 -1.82
C ASP A 163 18.60 -18.26 -3.34
N ALA A 164 17.91 -17.23 -3.87
CA ALA A 164 17.99 -16.87 -5.28
C ALA A 164 19.40 -16.39 -5.68
N LEU A 165 20.08 -15.63 -4.82
CA LEU A 165 21.47 -15.21 -5.07
C LEU A 165 22.46 -16.37 -5.07
N GLU A 166 22.28 -17.35 -4.17
CA GLU A 166 23.09 -18.57 -4.18
C GLU A 166 22.84 -19.39 -5.45
N ALA A 167 21.58 -19.58 -5.83
CA ALA A 167 21.21 -20.29 -7.06
C ALA A 167 21.75 -19.60 -8.32
N ALA A 168 21.83 -18.27 -8.32
CA ALA A 168 22.43 -17.48 -9.39
C ALA A 168 23.98 -17.46 -9.37
N GLY A 169 24.61 -18.03 -8.34
CA GLY A 169 26.06 -18.05 -8.18
C GLY A 169 26.68 -16.72 -7.75
N VAL A 170 25.87 -15.75 -7.33
CA VAL A 170 26.33 -14.43 -6.83
C VAL A 170 27.03 -14.59 -5.48
N VAL A 171 26.55 -15.52 -4.65
CA VAL A 171 27.19 -15.91 -3.40
C VAL A 171 27.49 -17.41 -3.41
N ASN A 172 28.57 -17.82 -2.75
CA ASN A 172 28.85 -19.24 -2.51
C ASN A 172 28.04 -19.77 -1.31
N GLY A 173 27.94 -21.09 -1.16
CA GLY A 173 27.14 -21.69 -0.09
C GLY A 173 27.58 -21.34 1.33
N GLY A 174 28.87 -21.06 1.55
CA GLY A 174 29.36 -20.57 2.84
C GLY A 174 28.84 -19.17 3.16
N GLN A 175 28.87 -18.27 2.18
CA GLN A 175 28.33 -16.92 2.27
C GLN A 175 26.81 -16.93 2.47
N ALA A 176 26.08 -17.71 1.66
CA ALA A 176 24.63 -17.85 1.75
C ALA A 176 24.19 -18.40 3.12
N ASN A 177 24.85 -19.46 3.61
CA ASN A 177 24.58 -20.02 4.94
C ASN A 177 24.76 -18.98 6.06
N ALA A 178 25.80 -18.15 5.99
CA ALA A 178 26.04 -17.14 7.01
C ALA A 178 24.98 -16.02 6.99
N LEU A 179 24.53 -15.60 5.81
CA LEU A 179 23.42 -14.66 5.64
C LEU A 179 22.10 -15.25 6.16
N ARG A 180 21.74 -16.47 5.75
CA ARG A 180 20.52 -17.16 6.20
C ARG A 180 20.50 -17.33 7.71
N ALA A 181 21.62 -17.69 8.33
CA ALA A 181 21.68 -17.88 9.78
C ALA A 181 21.27 -16.61 10.54
N LYS A 182 21.63 -15.42 10.04
CA LYS A 182 21.22 -14.14 10.64
C LYS A 182 19.74 -13.84 10.44
N LEU A 183 19.22 -14.09 9.23
CA LEU A 183 17.79 -13.92 8.95
C LEU A 183 16.93 -14.90 9.76
N GLN A 184 17.33 -16.15 9.88
CA GLN A 184 16.68 -17.15 10.73
C GLN A 184 16.73 -16.78 12.21
N ALA A 185 17.85 -16.22 12.68
CA ALA A 185 17.94 -15.69 14.04
C ALA A 185 17.00 -14.49 14.25
N ALA A 186 16.91 -13.57 13.28
CA ALA A 186 15.97 -12.46 13.31
C ALA A 186 14.52 -12.96 13.38
N LEU A 187 14.18 -13.92 12.52
CA LEU A 187 12.85 -14.54 12.47
C LEU A 187 12.46 -15.15 13.82
N GLN A 188 13.36 -15.94 14.42
CA GLN A 188 13.13 -16.54 15.74
C GLN A 188 12.98 -15.51 16.87
N GLN A 189 13.60 -14.32 16.75
CA GLN A 189 13.41 -13.25 17.73
C GLN A 189 12.05 -12.57 17.54
N ALA A 190 11.65 -12.30 16.29
CA ALA A 190 10.35 -11.74 15.96
C ALA A 190 9.19 -12.67 16.39
N GLU A 191 9.33 -13.98 16.18
CA GLU A 191 8.36 -14.99 16.65
C GLU A 191 8.17 -14.97 18.18
N ARG A 192 9.20 -14.55 18.93
CA ARG A 192 9.16 -14.41 20.39
C ARG A 192 8.68 -13.02 20.85
N GLY A 193 8.35 -12.11 19.92
CA GLY A 193 8.01 -10.72 20.21
C GLY A 193 9.20 -9.87 20.66
N ASN A 194 10.44 -10.30 20.37
CA ASN A 194 11.66 -9.57 20.72
C ASN A 194 12.10 -8.69 19.55
N ASP A 195 11.29 -7.70 19.18
CA ASP A 195 11.45 -6.95 17.93
C ASP A 195 12.79 -6.19 17.85
N HIS A 196 13.23 -5.58 18.96
CA HIS A 196 14.55 -4.94 19.02
C HIS A 196 15.69 -5.96 18.80
N ALA A 197 15.58 -7.18 19.33
CA ALA A 197 16.59 -8.20 19.12
C ALA A 197 16.57 -8.70 17.66
N ALA A 198 15.38 -8.80 17.05
CA ALA A 198 15.22 -9.12 15.64
C ALA A 198 15.85 -8.04 14.74
N ALA A 199 15.57 -6.76 15.02
CA ALA A 199 16.15 -5.64 14.30
C ALA A 199 17.69 -5.62 14.40
N ASN A 200 18.25 -5.94 15.57
CA ASN A 200 19.71 -6.08 15.74
C ASN A 200 20.29 -7.21 14.85
N GLN A 201 19.59 -8.34 14.69
CA GLN A 201 20.01 -9.41 13.79
C GLN A 201 19.95 -8.97 12.32
N LEU A 202 18.93 -8.20 11.93
CA LEU A 202 18.83 -7.60 10.60
C LEU A 202 19.93 -6.56 10.34
N GLY A 203 20.29 -5.76 11.34
CA GLY A 203 21.45 -4.86 11.28
C GLY A 203 22.75 -5.64 11.04
N ALA A 204 22.95 -6.74 11.75
CA ALA A 204 24.10 -7.63 11.52
C ALA A 204 24.08 -8.28 10.12
N PHE A 205 22.91 -8.63 9.60
CA PHE A 205 22.73 -9.11 8.24
C PHE A 205 23.13 -8.04 7.21
N LEU A 206 22.66 -6.80 7.37
CA LEU A 206 23.01 -5.67 6.50
C LEU A 206 24.52 -5.40 6.46
N HIS A 207 25.19 -5.44 7.62
CA HIS A 207 26.64 -5.31 7.68
C HIS A 207 27.36 -6.40 6.89
N GLN A 208 26.86 -7.64 6.96
CA GLN A 208 27.45 -8.75 6.23
C GLN A 208 27.17 -8.68 4.71
N VAL A 209 25.96 -8.30 4.31
CA VAL A 209 25.59 -8.05 2.91
C VAL A 209 26.56 -7.04 2.28
N ARG A 210 26.78 -5.89 2.94
CA ARG A 210 27.71 -4.85 2.46
C ARG A 210 29.17 -5.28 2.38
N ALA A 211 29.56 -6.28 3.16
CA ALA A 211 30.92 -6.81 3.16
C ALA A 211 31.14 -7.87 2.07
N LEU A 212 30.08 -8.56 1.63
CA LEU A 212 30.15 -9.70 0.71
C LEU A 212 29.76 -9.37 -0.73
N LEU A 213 28.85 -8.42 -0.92
CA LEU A 213 28.24 -8.11 -2.21
C LEU A 213 28.68 -6.75 -2.73
N THR A 214 28.68 -6.60 -4.06
CA THR A 214 28.84 -5.28 -4.69
C THR A 214 27.62 -4.40 -4.42
N GLU A 215 27.75 -3.08 -4.64
CA GLU A 215 26.67 -2.12 -4.40
C GLU A 215 25.38 -2.50 -5.15
N GLY A 216 25.48 -2.88 -6.43
CA GLY A 216 24.32 -3.26 -7.24
C GLY A 216 23.68 -4.60 -6.83
N GLU A 217 24.49 -5.57 -6.40
CA GLU A 217 23.97 -6.86 -5.91
C GLU A 217 23.30 -6.73 -4.54
N ALA A 218 23.77 -5.79 -3.73
CA ALA A 218 23.29 -5.57 -2.36
C ALA A 218 22.05 -4.68 -2.27
N GLU A 219 21.80 -3.81 -3.26
CA GLU A 219 20.80 -2.73 -3.21
C GLU A 219 19.41 -3.23 -2.77
N ALA A 220 18.89 -4.26 -3.44
CA ALA A 220 17.56 -4.80 -3.14
C ALA A 220 17.49 -5.44 -1.75
N LEU A 221 18.49 -6.24 -1.36
CA LEU A 221 18.55 -6.85 -0.02
C LEU A 221 18.63 -5.79 1.08
N ILE A 222 19.42 -4.74 0.87
CA ILE A 222 19.56 -3.64 1.82
C ILE A 222 18.23 -2.90 1.98
N ALA A 223 17.59 -2.55 0.87
CA ALA A 223 16.29 -1.87 0.90
C ALA A 223 15.23 -2.72 1.62
N ASN A 224 15.11 -4.00 1.26
CA ASN A 224 14.11 -4.92 1.81
C ASN A 224 14.35 -5.20 3.31
N ALA A 225 15.61 -5.35 3.73
CA ALA A 225 15.95 -5.49 5.15
C ALA A 225 15.70 -4.20 5.94
N GLY A 226 15.86 -3.03 5.31
CA GLY A 226 15.47 -1.75 5.89
C GLY A 226 13.97 -1.69 6.19
N LEU A 227 13.12 -2.10 5.24
CA LEU A 227 11.67 -2.17 5.43
C LEU A 227 11.28 -3.11 6.58
N ALA A 228 11.97 -4.25 6.70
CA ALA A 228 11.69 -5.21 7.78
C ALA A 228 12.07 -4.65 9.15
N ILE A 229 13.14 -3.86 9.24
CA ILE A 229 13.54 -3.15 10.46
C ILE A 229 12.49 -2.07 10.81
N GLU A 230 12.08 -1.25 9.84
CA GLU A 230 11.05 -0.22 10.05
C GLU A 230 9.72 -0.82 10.52
N GLU A 231 9.37 -2.01 10.04
CA GLU A 231 8.16 -2.74 10.47
C GLU A 231 8.27 -3.24 11.91
N LEU A 232 9.44 -3.73 12.33
CA LEU A 232 9.69 -4.18 13.72
C LEU A 232 9.68 -3.01 14.72
N GLU A 233 9.96 -1.79 14.26
CA GLU A 233 10.04 -0.60 15.11
C GLU A 233 8.72 0.18 15.21
N ARG A 234 7.68 -0.23 14.48
CA ARG A 234 6.37 0.45 14.46
C ARG A 234 5.49 0.10 15.66
#